data_AF-B1N6A3-F1
#
_entry.id   AF-B1N6A3-F1
#
_cell.length_a   1.000
_cell.length_b   1.000
_cell.length_c   1.000
_cell.angle_alpha   90.00
_cell.angle_beta   90.00
_cell.angle_gamma   90.00
#
_symmetry.space_group_name_H-M   'P 1'
#
loop_
_entity.id
_entity.type
_entity.pdbx_description
1 polymer ?
#
loop_
_entity_poly.entity_id
_entity_poly.type
_entity_poly.pdbx_seq_one_letter_code
_entity_poly.pdbx_strand_id
1 'polypeptide(L)'
;MIKFSSVGVTLSLATLLSHNALSSPIPIDFSNESEMVGFYASAHYNLELPMFSPISVKYKSTGNSEADKSEKELTLFTLKESTQAPDFTKKETFNDKSGYKPVYNRNYTGFSGAVGYSGGGIRVEIEGAFTRFDVDKQKHTHPDNHRYFASCTEQEMKPAQQNGSSKDGNYVVMKNEGFKAISLTFNVCYDMIVSNSSLIPSACVGIGQGITNFLGATNIHTIFQAKLGLGFSISPKTILFANGYYVKTKDDAFTNLTVQYPVKLTSPPTHIDPVVYFHSDYCGGEVGLRFIL
;
A
#
# COMPACT_ATOMS: atom_id res chain seq x y z
N MET A 1 7.91 33.33 18.33
CA MET A 1 7.09 32.60 17.35
C MET A 1 7.71 32.79 15.97
N ILE A 2 8.44 31.81 15.47
CA ILE A 2 9.07 31.83 14.14
C ILE A 2 8.58 30.57 13.41
N LYS A 3 7.88 30.77 12.29
CA LYS A 3 7.40 29.69 11.42
C LYS A 3 8.57 29.26 10.53
N PHE A 4 9.05 28.03 10.68
CA PHE A 4 9.91 27.40 9.70
C PHE A 4 9.05 26.78 8.60
N SER A 5 9.12 27.37 7.41
CA SER A 5 8.55 26.82 6.17
C SER A 5 9.53 25.79 5.61
N SER A 6 9.13 24.53 5.57
CA SER A 6 9.92 23.36 5.14
C SER A 6 10.08 23.23 3.62
N VAL A 7 9.87 24.30 2.86
CA VAL A 7 9.97 24.30 1.38
C VAL A 7 11.36 24.74 0.89
N GLY A 8 12.25 25.20 1.80
CA GLY A 8 13.55 25.77 1.42
C GLY A 8 14.76 24.82 1.38
N VAL A 9 14.64 23.57 1.86
CA VAL A 9 15.80 22.67 2.02
C VAL A 9 15.91 21.61 0.91
N THR A 10 14.84 21.33 0.17
CA THR A 10 14.86 20.34 -0.91
C THR A 10 15.26 20.92 -2.28
N LEU A 11 15.25 22.24 -2.45
CA LEU A 11 15.62 22.89 -3.72
C LEU A 11 17.10 23.33 -3.79
N SER A 12 17.83 23.36 -2.67
CA SER A 12 19.24 23.76 -2.65
C SER A 12 20.22 22.65 -2.99
N LEU A 13 19.79 21.38 -2.99
CA LEU A 13 20.61 20.25 -3.43
C LEU A 13 20.49 19.97 -4.94
N ALA A 14 19.45 20.51 -5.59
CA ALA A 14 19.23 20.36 -7.04
C ALA A 14 19.97 21.41 -7.89
N THR A 15 20.35 22.56 -7.30
CA THR A 15 21.02 23.65 -8.04
C THR A 15 22.56 23.61 -7.98
N LEU A 16 23.14 22.65 -7.26
CA LEU A 16 24.60 22.40 -7.26
C LEU A 16 25.04 21.36 -8.33
N LEU A 17 24.11 20.81 -9.10
CA LEU A 17 24.39 19.86 -10.20
C LEU A 17 24.24 20.46 -11.60
N SER A 18 23.76 21.69 -11.72
CA SER A 18 23.63 22.37 -12.99
C SER A 18 24.87 23.21 -13.25
N HIS A 19 25.95 22.59 -13.72
CA HIS A 19 26.88 23.06 -14.76
C HIS A 19 27.96 21.98 -14.97
N ASN A 20 27.89 21.28 -16.12
CA ASN A 20 28.88 20.34 -16.67
C ASN A 20 28.77 18.83 -16.33
N ALA A 21 27.59 18.22 -16.39
CA ALA A 21 27.48 16.75 -16.40
C ALA A 21 26.39 16.22 -17.33
N LEU A 22 26.44 16.59 -18.62
CA LEU A 22 25.94 15.72 -19.69
C LEU A 22 27.15 15.23 -20.48
N SER A 23 27.87 14.25 -19.93
CA SER A 23 28.68 13.37 -20.77
C SER A 23 27.72 12.46 -21.53
N SER A 24 27.88 12.39 -22.85
CA SER A 24 27.23 11.40 -23.70
C SER A 24 27.35 9.99 -23.09
N PRO A 25 26.35 9.10 -23.25
CA PRO A 25 26.47 7.72 -22.80
C PRO A 25 27.66 7.08 -23.53
N ILE A 26 28.68 6.69 -22.77
CA ILE A 26 29.83 5.95 -23.28
C ILE A 26 29.33 4.55 -23.67
N PRO A 27 29.74 3.98 -24.82
CA PRO A 27 29.41 2.61 -25.18
C PRO A 27 29.82 1.63 -24.07
N ILE A 28 29.01 0.60 -23.86
CA ILE A 28 29.23 -0.43 -22.83
C ILE A 28 30.58 -1.11 -23.11
N ASP A 29 31.55 -0.92 -22.22
CA ASP A 29 32.81 -1.63 -22.24
C ASP A 29 32.74 -2.81 -21.25
N PHE A 30 32.48 -4.01 -21.80
CA PHE A 30 32.42 -5.25 -21.03
C PHE A 30 33.80 -5.77 -20.58
N SER A 31 34.89 -5.09 -20.94
CA SER A 31 36.24 -5.64 -20.79
C SER A 31 36.92 -5.36 -19.43
N ASN A 32 36.33 -4.50 -18.59
CA ASN A 32 36.99 -4.01 -17.36
C ASN A 32 36.34 -4.46 -16.05
N GLU A 33 35.50 -5.51 -16.06
CA GLU A 33 34.74 -5.94 -14.90
C GLU A 33 35.12 -7.33 -14.41
N SER A 34 35.86 -7.43 -13.30
CA SER A 34 36.05 -8.72 -12.62
C SER A 34 35.49 -8.77 -11.19
N GLU A 35 35.32 -7.64 -10.50
CA GLU A 35 35.00 -7.66 -9.05
C GLU A 35 33.51 -7.50 -8.71
N MET A 36 32.71 -6.85 -9.56
CA MET A 36 31.26 -6.66 -9.32
C MET A 36 30.35 -7.61 -10.12
N VAL A 37 30.95 -8.57 -10.83
CA VAL A 37 30.24 -9.57 -11.61
C VAL A 37 29.99 -10.80 -10.74
N GLY A 38 28.74 -11.26 -10.71
CA GLY A 38 28.42 -12.51 -10.04
C GLY A 38 27.03 -12.53 -9.41
N PHE A 39 26.76 -13.66 -8.76
CA PHE A 39 25.58 -13.80 -7.92
C PHE A 39 25.72 -12.93 -6.68
N TYR A 40 24.59 -12.44 -6.17
CA TYR A 40 24.59 -11.67 -4.94
C TYR A 40 23.34 -11.94 -4.12
N ALA A 41 23.45 -11.60 -2.84
CA ALA A 41 22.33 -11.47 -1.93
C ALA A 41 22.28 -10.06 -1.35
N SER A 42 21.09 -9.56 -1.06
CA SER A 42 20.91 -8.25 -0.45
C SER A 42 19.79 -8.25 0.59
N ALA A 43 19.93 -7.36 1.58
CA ALA A 43 18.95 -7.14 2.65
C ALA A 43 18.71 -5.65 2.79
N HIS A 44 17.44 -5.25 2.88
CA HIS A 44 17.01 -3.86 2.79
C HIS A 44 16.05 -3.51 3.91
N TYR A 45 16.24 -2.34 4.48
CA TYR A 45 15.32 -1.73 5.42
C TYR A 45 14.50 -0.66 4.69
N ASN A 46 13.18 -0.72 4.86
CA ASN A 46 12.22 0.04 4.06
C ASN A 46 11.41 1.01 4.91
N LEU A 47 11.34 2.25 4.43
CA LEU A 47 10.50 3.32 4.94
C LEU A 47 9.42 3.64 3.91
N GLU A 48 8.16 3.36 4.22
CA GLU A 48 7.07 3.44 3.23
C GLU A 48 5.98 4.43 3.61
N LEU A 49 5.41 5.06 2.59
CA LEU A 49 4.35 6.05 2.65
C LEU A 49 3.16 5.55 1.81
N PRO A 50 1.96 5.39 2.42
CA PRO A 50 0.80 4.93 1.68
C PRO A 50 0.29 6.04 0.74
N MET A 51 -0.05 5.67 -0.50
CA MET A 51 -0.67 6.54 -1.50
C MET A 51 -2.06 6.02 -1.87
N PHE A 52 -2.82 5.65 -0.86
CA PHE A 52 -4.07 4.93 -1.02
C PHE A 52 -5.22 5.80 -1.54
N SER A 53 -6.09 5.20 -2.36
CA SER A 53 -7.33 5.85 -2.78
C SER A 53 -8.37 5.87 -1.65
N PRO A 54 -9.42 6.70 -1.78
CA PRO A 54 -10.65 6.49 -1.03
C PRO A 54 -11.18 5.07 -1.23
N ILE A 55 -11.85 4.53 -0.20
CA ILE A 55 -12.50 3.23 -0.24
C ILE A 55 -13.89 3.41 -0.85
N SER A 56 -14.21 2.62 -1.87
CA SER A 56 -15.57 2.44 -2.39
C SER A 56 -16.03 1.02 -2.12
N VAL A 57 -17.26 0.85 -1.67
CA VAL A 57 -17.84 -0.48 -1.39
C VAL A 57 -19.05 -0.65 -2.27
N LYS A 58 -19.07 -1.72 -3.07
CA LYS A 58 -20.20 -2.05 -3.93
C LYS A 58 -20.72 -3.43 -3.60
N TYR A 59 -21.96 -3.70 -3.95
CA TYR A 59 -22.52 -5.04 -3.89
C TYR A 59 -23.32 -5.33 -5.17
N LYS A 60 -23.47 -6.61 -5.49
CA LYS A 60 -24.31 -7.04 -6.61
C LYS A 60 -25.75 -7.14 -6.14
N SER A 61 -26.63 -6.33 -6.73
CA SER A 61 -28.07 -6.45 -6.47
C SER A 61 -28.59 -7.73 -7.14
N THR A 62 -29.24 -8.61 -6.37
CA THR A 62 -29.82 -9.85 -6.91
C THR A 62 -31.24 -9.56 -7.39
N GLY A 63 -31.37 -8.91 -8.53
CA GLY A 63 -32.65 -8.78 -9.25
C GLY A 63 -32.95 -10.06 -10.05
N ASN A 64 -34.23 -10.36 -10.26
CA ASN A 64 -34.68 -11.57 -10.98
C ASN A 64 -34.47 -11.50 -12.51
N SER A 65 -33.84 -10.45 -13.04
CA SER A 65 -33.55 -10.31 -14.48
C SER A 65 -32.09 -9.90 -14.74
N GLU A 66 -31.53 -10.32 -15.87
CA GLU A 66 -30.15 -9.97 -16.27
C GLU A 66 -29.94 -8.45 -16.46
N ALA A 67 -31.00 -7.69 -16.72
CA ALA A 67 -30.98 -6.23 -16.80
C ALA A 67 -30.89 -5.52 -15.43
N ASP A 68 -31.10 -6.26 -14.33
CA ASP A 68 -31.22 -5.73 -12.96
C ASP A 68 -30.02 -6.10 -12.07
N LYS A 69 -29.03 -6.82 -12.62
CA LYS A 69 -27.72 -7.08 -12.01
C LYS A 69 -26.83 -5.84 -12.11
N SER A 70 -27.25 -4.76 -11.48
CA SER A 70 -26.45 -3.54 -11.33
C SER A 70 -25.58 -3.61 -10.08
N GLU A 71 -24.33 -3.17 -10.18
CA GLU A 71 -23.51 -2.88 -9.00
C GLU A 71 -24.05 -1.62 -8.33
N LYS A 72 -24.39 -1.73 -7.06
CA LYS A 72 -24.85 -0.60 -6.25
C LYS A 72 -23.77 -0.25 -5.24
N GLU A 73 -23.45 1.04 -5.15
CA GLU A 73 -22.50 1.56 -4.18
C GLU A 73 -23.17 1.71 -2.81
N LEU A 74 -22.46 1.31 -1.76
CA LEU A 74 -22.90 1.43 -0.37
C LEU A 74 -22.40 2.74 0.23
N THR A 75 -23.26 3.38 1.01
CA THR A 75 -22.89 4.60 1.73
C THR A 75 -22.16 4.25 3.02
N LEU A 76 -20.99 4.84 3.24
CA LEU A 76 -20.13 4.53 4.39
C LEU A 76 -20.32 5.52 5.53
N PHE A 77 -20.30 5.04 6.77
CA PHE A 77 -20.44 5.86 7.98
C PHE A 77 -19.38 5.51 9.01
N THR A 78 -18.69 6.54 9.52
CA THR A 78 -17.65 6.38 10.55
C THR A 78 -18.27 6.29 11.94
N LEU A 79 -17.66 5.54 12.86
CA LEU A 79 -18.03 5.56 14.28
C LEU A 79 -17.85 6.95 14.91
N LYS A 80 -18.79 7.34 15.78
CA LYS A 80 -18.62 8.51 16.66
C LYS A 80 -17.49 8.27 17.66
N GLU A 81 -16.81 9.34 18.03
CA GLU A 81 -15.81 9.30 19.09
C GLU A 81 -16.48 8.92 20.42
N SER A 82 -15.97 7.87 21.07
CA SER A 82 -16.48 7.36 22.34
C SER A 82 -15.36 6.70 23.13
N THR A 83 -15.46 6.76 24.46
CA THR A 83 -14.58 6.06 25.40
C THR A 83 -15.03 4.63 25.67
N GLN A 84 -16.25 4.27 25.28
CA GLN A 84 -16.86 2.96 25.49
C GLN A 84 -16.77 2.09 24.23
N ALA A 85 -16.90 0.78 24.42
CA ALA A 85 -17.05 -0.15 23.32
C ALA A 85 -18.32 0.16 22.52
N PRO A 86 -18.27 0.13 21.18
CA PRO A 86 -19.41 0.47 20.34
C PRO A 86 -20.46 -0.65 20.37
N ASP A 87 -21.72 -0.28 20.59
CA ASP A 87 -22.87 -1.16 20.37
C ASP A 87 -23.33 -1.01 18.92
N PHE A 88 -22.84 -1.90 18.05
CA PHE A 88 -23.12 -1.84 16.62
C PHE A 88 -24.60 -2.03 16.27
N THR A 89 -25.46 -2.40 17.22
CA THR A 89 -26.91 -2.52 17.00
C THR A 89 -27.64 -1.17 17.07
N LYS A 90 -26.96 -0.10 17.49
CA LYS A 90 -27.51 1.25 17.62
C LYS A 90 -26.98 2.14 16.50
N LYS A 91 -27.87 2.79 15.75
CA LYS A 91 -27.48 3.77 14.72
C LYS A 91 -26.70 4.93 15.33
N GLU A 92 -27.07 5.34 16.55
CA GLU A 92 -26.54 6.50 17.24
C GLU A 92 -25.04 6.38 17.51
N THR A 93 -24.49 5.17 17.46
CA THR A 93 -23.06 4.86 17.56
C THR A 93 -22.25 5.33 16.35
N PHE A 94 -22.91 5.55 15.21
CA PHE A 94 -22.30 6.05 13.97
C PHE A 94 -22.59 7.53 13.76
N ASN A 95 -21.75 8.19 12.95
CA ASN A 95 -21.92 9.59 12.58
C ASN A 95 -23.14 9.76 11.66
N ASP A 96 -23.84 10.88 11.79
CA ASP A 96 -25.01 11.19 10.96
C ASP A 96 -24.61 11.67 9.56
N LYS A 97 -23.34 12.08 9.39
CA LYS A 97 -22.75 12.40 8.09
C LYS A 97 -22.10 11.17 7.47
N SER A 98 -22.45 10.89 6.22
CA SER A 98 -21.77 9.89 5.41
C SER A 98 -20.33 10.30 5.12
N GLY A 99 -19.48 9.28 4.97
CA GLY A 99 -18.06 9.40 4.74
C GLY A 99 -17.27 8.52 5.71
N TYR A 100 -16.56 7.54 5.16
CA TYR A 100 -15.47 6.86 5.83
C TYR A 100 -14.17 7.20 5.11
N LYS A 101 -13.25 7.87 5.82
CA LYS A 101 -11.97 8.35 5.27
C LYS A 101 -10.85 7.97 6.24
N PRO A 102 -10.41 6.69 6.23
CA PRO A 102 -9.31 6.26 7.06
C PRO A 102 -8.03 6.97 6.65
N VAL A 103 -7.22 7.31 7.64
CA VAL A 103 -5.83 7.72 7.43
C VAL A 103 -4.97 6.52 7.81
N TYR A 104 -3.88 6.28 7.08
CA TYR A 104 -2.99 5.16 7.34
C TYR A 104 -1.62 5.66 7.81
N ASN A 105 -1.09 4.97 8.81
CA ASN A 105 0.25 5.21 9.32
C ASN A 105 1.29 4.85 8.26
N ARG A 106 2.42 5.54 8.31
CA ARG A 106 3.62 5.19 7.55
C ARG A 106 4.21 3.88 8.07
N ASN A 107 4.84 3.09 7.21
CA ASN A 107 5.56 1.89 7.64
C ASN A 107 7.03 2.22 7.91
N TYR A 108 7.46 2.04 9.15
CA TYR A 108 8.86 2.18 9.57
C TYR A 108 9.51 0.83 9.89
N THR A 109 8.86 -0.27 9.56
CA THR A 109 9.29 -1.64 9.88
C THR A 109 9.32 -2.53 8.65
N GLY A 110 9.25 -1.94 7.45
CA GLY A 110 9.33 -2.68 6.21
C GLY A 110 10.71 -3.31 6.06
N PHE A 111 10.73 -4.53 5.56
CA PHE A 111 11.95 -5.26 5.29
C PHE A 111 11.80 -6.04 3.99
N SER A 112 12.87 -6.07 3.21
CA SER A 112 12.99 -6.86 1.99
C SER A 112 14.34 -7.55 1.90
N GLY A 113 14.38 -8.60 1.12
CA GLY A 113 15.62 -9.29 0.75
C GLY A 113 15.54 -9.72 -0.70
N ALA A 114 16.70 -9.72 -1.36
CA ALA A 114 16.77 -10.13 -2.75
C ALA A 114 17.97 -11.03 -3.00
N VAL A 115 17.83 -11.87 -4.03
CA VAL A 115 18.92 -12.62 -4.63
C VAL A 115 18.96 -12.32 -6.11
N GLY A 116 20.14 -12.20 -6.68
CA GLY A 116 20.28 -11.76 -8.05
C GLY A 116 21.61 -12.07 -8.68
N TYR A 117 21.76 -11.61 -9.91
CA TYR A 117 23.01 -11.64 -10.67
C TYR A 117 23.29 -10.26 -11.24
N SER A 118 24.56 -9.85 -11.18
CA SER A 118 25.05 -8.56 -11.67
C SER A 118 26.17 -8.78 -12.68
N GLY A 119 26.20 -8.03 -13.78
CA GLY A 119 27.34 -7.97 -14.69
C GLY A 119 27.12 -7.04 -15.88
N GLY A 120 28.19 -6.32 -16.28
CA GLY A 120 28.15 -5.43 -17.44
C GLY A 120 27.14 -4.29 -17.29
N GLY A 121 26.99 -3.76 -16.07
CA GLY A 121 26.00 -2.73 -15.72
C GLY A 121 24.55 -3.21 -15.68
N ILE A 122 24.24 -4.47 -16.00
CA ILE A 122 22.90 -5.03 -15.90
C ILE A 122 22.80 -5.91 -14.67
N ARG A 123 21.68 -5.79 -13.97
CA ARG A 123 21.41 -6.57 -12.77
C ARG A 123 19.98 -7.09 -12.78
N VAL A 124 19.82 -8.38 -12.46
CA VAL A 124 18.51 -9.02 -12.34
C VAL A 124 18.36 -9.58 -10.94
N GLU A 125 17.19 -9.39 -10.32
CA GLU A 125 16.93 -9.86 -8.96
C GLU A 125 15.51 -10.34 -8.75
N ILE A 126 15.39 -11.30 -7.83
CA ILE A 126 14.13 -11.71 -7.23
C ILE A 126 14.13 -11.14 -5.82
N GLU A 127 13.14 -10.30 -5.52
CA GLU A 127 12.98 -9.60 -4.25
C GLU A 127 11.72 -10.07 -3.54
N GLY A 128 11.86 -10.46 -2.28
CA GLY A 128 10.75 -10.67 -1.36
C GLY A 128 10.63 -9.48 -0.40
N ALA A 129 9.43 -8.95 -0.21
CA ALA A 129 9.19 -7.85 0.71
C ALA A 129 7.95 -8.05 1.59
N PHE A 130 8.00 -7.48 2.80
CA PHE A 130 6.86 -7.39 3.70
C PHE A 130 6.53 -5.94 4.01
N THR A 131 5.27 -5.56 3.75
CA THR A 131 4.77 -4.19 3.88
C THR A 131 3.51 -4.17 4.73
N ARG A 132 3.40 -3.21 5.66
CA ARG A 132 2.24 -3.05 6.53
C ARG A 132 1.92 -1.58 6.78
N PHE A 133 0.70 -1.17 6.48
CA PHE A 133 0.14 0.13 6.82
C PHE A 133 -1.06 -0.05 7.76
N ASP A 134 -0.91 0.41 9.01
CA ASP A 134 -1.99 0.33 9.98
C ASP A 134 -2.90 1.57 9.90
N VAL A 135 -4.15 1.46 10.34
CA VAL A 135 -5.07 2.60 10.40
C VAL A 135 -4.64 3.54 11.53
N ASP A 136 -4.58 4.83 11.25
CA ASP A 136 -4.30 5.87 12.23
C ASP A 136 -5.46 5.95 13.24
N LYS A 137 -5.13 6.04 14.53
CA LYS A 137 -6.12 6.08 15.61
C LYS A 137 -7.01 7.33 15.55
N GLN A 138 -6.56 8.37 14.85
CA GLN A 138 -7.19 9.68 14.74
C GLN A 138 -7.56 10.21 16.13
N LYS A 139 -8.80 10.65 16.31
CA LYS A 139 -9.31 11.20 17.57
C LYS A 139 -9.99 10.17 18.46
N HIS A 140 -10.11 8.92 18.02
CA HIS A 140 -10.81 7.89 18.79
C HIS A 140 -10.01 7.55 20.06
N THR A 141 -10.67 7.56 21.21
CA THR A 141 -10.02 7.32 22.50
C THR A 141 -10.01 5.83 22.85
N HIS A 142 -11.13 5.13 22.65
CA HIS A 142 -11.23 3.69 22.86
C HIS A 142 -10.36 2.91 21.84
N PRO A 143 -9.69 1.81 22.27
CA PRO A 143 -8.95 0.94 21.37
C PRO A 143 -9.81 0.46 20.20
N ASP A 144 -9.24 0.39 19.00
CA ASP A 144 -9.83 -0.15 17.78
C ASP A 144 -11.10 0.50 17.22
N ASN A 145 -11.76 1.46 17.89
CA ASN A 145 -12.96 2.11 17.35
C ASN A 145 -12.70 2.80 15.99
N HIS A 146 -11.52 3.39 15.79
CA HIS A 146 -11.11 3.99 14.51
C HIS A 146 -11.11 3.00 13.31
N ARG A 147 -11.12 1.69 13.58
CA ARG A 147 -11.10 0.63 12.57
C ARG A 147 -12.48 0.29 12.04
N TYR A 148 -13.56 0.58 12.77
CA TYR A 148 -14.89 0.14 12.38
C TYR A 148 -15.65 1.22 11.60
N PHE A 149 -16.42 0.78 10.61
CA PHE A 149 -17.33 1.63 9.85
C PHE A 149 -18.57 0.83 9.45
N ALA A 150 -19.69 1.53 9.32
CA ALA A 150 -20.91 0.96 8.77
C ALA A 150 -20.97 1.18 7.26
N SER A 151 -21.63 0.25 6.58
CA SER A 151 -21.89 0.31 5.15
C SER A 151 -23.38 0.06 4.91
N CYS A 152 -24.05 1.03 4.31
CA CYS A 152 -25.50 1.09 4.19
C CYS A 152 -25.94 0.95 2.74
N THR A 153 -27.04 0.23 2.51
CA THR A 153 -27.62 0.06 1.17
C THR A 153 -28.32 1.32 0.65
N GLU A 154 -28.65 2.25 1.54
CA GLU A 154 -29.28 3.53 1.25
C GLU A 154 -28.37 4.70 1.64
N GLN A 155 -28.73 5.92 1.21
CA GLN A 155 -28.00 7.15 1.53
C GLN A 155 -28.05 7.53 3.01
N GLU A 156 -29.08 7.07 3.72
CA GLU A 156 -29.26 7.33 5.15
C GLU A 156 -29.31 6.03 5.93
N MET A 157 -28.65 6.03 7.08
CA MET A 157 -28.71 4.92 8.03
C MET A 157 -30.07 4.95 8.72
N LYS A 158 -30.80 3.82 8.73
CA LYS A 158 -32.07 3.69 9.45
C LYS A 158 -31.82 3.03 10.82
N PRO A 159 -32.49 3.50 11.89
CA PRO A 159 -32.33 2.91 13.21
C PRO A 159 -32.79 1.45 13.19
N ALA A 160 -32.17 0.65 14.05
CA ALA A 160 -32.63 -0.70 14.33
C ALA A 160 -34.04 -0.65 14.91
N GLN A 161 -35.07 -0.96 14.11
CA GLN A 161 -36.43 -1.09 14.60
C GLN A 161 -36.60 -2.44 15.26
N GLN A 162 -37.20 -2.46 16.45
CA GLN A 162 -37.59 -3.71 17.10
C GLN A 162 -38.91 -4.20 16.52
N ASN A 163 -38.86 -5.32 15.81
CA ASN A 163 -40.04 -6.09 15.43
C ASN A 163 -39.95 -7.46 16.10
N GLY A 164 -40.64 -7.63 17.22
CA GLY A 164 -40.53 -8.85 18.03
C GLY A 164 -39.12 -9.01 18.65
N SER A 165 -38.47 -10.15 18.45
CA SER A 165 -37.12 -10.43 18.98
C SER A 165 -35.96 -9.98 18.06
N SER A 166 -36.26 -9.46 16.87
CA SER A 166 -35.25 -9.03 15.88
C SER A 166 -35.10 -7.52 15.81
N LYS A 167 -33.85 -7.06 15.66
CA LYS A 167 -33.47 -5.68 15.36
C LYS A 167 -33.29 -5.55 13.85
N ASP A 168 -34.18 -4.82 13.19
CA ASP A 168 -34.18 -4.66 11.73
C ASP A 168 -33.57 -3.31 11.33
N GLY A 169 -32.60 -3.28 10.40
CA GLY A 169 -31.92 -2.08 9.92
C GLY A 169 -31.53 -2.15 8.45
N ASN A 170 -30.64 -1.26 7.99
CA ASN A 170 -30.21 -1.20 6.58
C ASN A 170 -28.69 -1.12 6.40
N TYR A 171 -27.93 -1.59 7.39
CA TYR A 171 -26.48 -1.46 7.42
C TYR A 171 -25.80 -2.73 7.90
N VAL A 172 -24.58 -2.90 7.44
CA VAL A 172 -23.62 -3.87 7.96
C VAL A 172 -22.43 -3.12 8.56
N VAL A 173 -21.62 -3.82 9.34
CA VAL A 173 -20.39 -3.28 9.92
C VAL A 173 -19.18 -4.03 9.40
N MET A 174 -18.13 -3.30 9.05
CA MET A 174 -16.85 -3.85 8.63
C MET A 174 -15.73 -3.30 9.52
N LYS A 175 -14.63 -4.05 9.59
CA LYS A 175 -13.44 -3.68 10.35
C LYS A 175 -12.24 -3.52 9.42
N ASN A 176 -11.57 -2.38 9.55
CA ASN A 176 -10.34 -2.04 8.86
C ASN A 176 -9.11 -2.36 9.70
N GLU A 177 -8.52 -3.52 9.41
CA GLU A 177 -7.30 -4.01 10.06
C GLU A 177 -6.00 -3.40 9.49
N GLY A 178 -6.13 -2.39 8.63
CA GLY A 178 -5.04 -1.86 7.83
C GLY A 178 -4.81 -2.67 6.55
N PHE A 179 -3.78 -2.28 5.81
CA PHE A 179 -3.31 -2.97 4.62
C PHE A 179 -2.00 -3.70 4.91
N LYS A 180 -1.91 -4.96 4.50
CA LYS A 180 -0.68 -5.76 4.59
C LYS A 180 -0.40 -6.42 3.26
N ALA A 181 0.86 -6.52 2.88
CA ALA A 181 1.29 -7.22 1.68
C ALA A 181 2.56 -8.02 1.94
N ILE A 182 2.58 -9.25 1.43
CA ILE A 182 3.80 -10.02 1.20
C ILE A 182 3.96 -10.08 -0.31
N SER A 183 5.05 -9.53 -0.84
CA SER A 183 5.30 -9.48 -2.29
C SER A 183 6.54 -10.27 -2.69
N LEU A 184 6.50 -10.76 -3.93
CA LEU A 184 7.62 -11.35 -4.63
C LEU A 184 7.71 -10.67 -6.01
N THR A 185 8.78 -9.92 -6.26
CA THR A 185 9.02 -9.19 -7.50
C THR A 185 10.26 -9.68 -8.21
N PHE A 186 10.21 -9.68 -9.54
CA PHE A 186 11.37 -9.82 -10.40
C PHE A 186 11.73 -8.43 -10.93
N ASN A 187 12.92 -7.96 -10.62
CA ASN A 187 13.41 -6.65 -11.02
C ASN A 187 14.54 -6.79 -12.03
N VAL A 188 14.54 -5.89 -13.01
CA VAL A 188 15.66 -5.63 -13.92
C VAL A 188 16.17 -4.24 -13.63
N CYS A 189 17.46 -4.15 -13.36
CA CYS A 189 18.17 -2.96 -12.94
C CYS A 189 19.31 -2.64 -13.91
N TYR A 190 19.57 -1.36 -14.09
CA TYR A 190 20.75 -0.83 -14.75
C TYR A 190 21.58 -0.07 -13.72
N ASP A 191 22.79 -0.54 -13.49
CA ASP A 191 23.82 0.06 -12.64
C ASP A 191 24.79 0.85 -13.55
N MET A 192 24.83 2.16 -13.39
CA MET A 192 25.78 3.03 -14.08
C MET A 192 27.15 2.92 -13.43
N ILE A 193 28.06 2.21 -14.08
CA ILE A 193 29.42 2.01 -13.58
C ILE A 193 30.32 3.08 -14.21
N VAL A 194 30.77 4.02 -13.38
CA VAL A 194 31.65 5.12 -13.79
C VAL A 194 33.08 4.77 -13.40
N SER A 195 34.01 4.77 -14.36
CA SER A 195 35.42 4.49 -14.11
C SER A 195 35.98 5.42 -13.03
N ASN A 196 36.74 4.87 -12.08
CA ASN A 196 37.36 5.58 -10.96
C ASN A 196 36.39 6.22 -9.94
N SER A 197 35.13 5.78 -9.88
CA SER A 197 34.15 6.21 -8.88
C SER A 197 33.67 5.03 -8.03
N SER A 198 33.52 5.24 -6.73
CA SER A 198 32.85 4.28 -5.83
C SER A 198 31.32 4.40 -5.84
N LEU A 199 30.80 5.44 -6.50
CA LEU A 199 29.36 5.72 -6.61
C LEU A 199 28.77 5.05 -7.85
N ILE A 200 27.65 4.34 -7.67
CA ILE A 200 26.97 3.54 -8.69
C ILE A 200 25.49 3.97 -8.75
N PRO A 201 25.13 4.95 -9.58
CA PRO A 201 23.72 5.26 -9.84
C PRO A 201 22.99 4.04 -10.41
N SER A 202 21.75 3.82 -9.99
CA SER A 202 20.96 2.68 -10.44
C SER A 202 19.49 3.02 -10.69
N ALA A 203 18.91 2.33 -11.65
CA ALA A 203 17.50 2.39 -11.98
C ALA A 203 16.95 0.99 -12.20
N CYS A 204 15.80 0.68 -11.62
CA CYS A 204 15.17 -0.63 -11.71
C CYS A 204 13.69 -0.52 -12.08
N VAL A 205 13.21 -1.54 -12.80
CA VAL A 205 11.79 -1.79 -13.02
C VAL A 205 11.51 -3.26 -12.72
N GLY A 206 10.34 -3.53 -12.16
CA GLY A 206 9.98 -4.85 -11.71
C GLY A 206 8.50 -5.18 -11.84
N ILE A 207 8.23 -6.47 -11.93
CA ILE A 207 6.88 -7.04 -11.95
C ILE A 207 6.85 -8.22 -10.97
N GLY A 208 5.74 -8.39 -10.29
CA GLY A 208 5.58 -9.44 -9.32
C GLY A 208 4.15 -9.73 -8.95
N GLN A 209 4.01 -10.55 -7.93
CA GLN A 209 2.74 -10.84 -7.28
C GLN A 209 2.84 -10.53 -5.80
N GLY A 210 1.74 -10.12 -5.20
CA GLY A 210 1.63 -9.94 -3.77
C GLY A 210 0.37 -10.57 -3.21
N ILE A 211 0.52 -11.23 -2.08
CA ILE A 211 -0.60 -11.65 -1.23
C ILE A 211 -0.90 -10.44 -0.34
N THR A 212 -2.07 -9.85 -0.54
CA THR A 212 -2.52 -8.68 0.20
C THR A 212 -3.62 -9.05 1.17
N ASN A 213 -3.66 -8.40 2.32
CA ASN A 213 -4.73 -8.51 3.29
C ASN A 213 -5.33 -7.13 3.56
N PHE A 214 -6.64 -7.01 3.36
CA PHE A 214 -7.39 -5.79 3.57
C PHE A 214 -8.84 -6.11 3.95
N LEU A 215 -9.38 -5.42 4.97
CA LEU A 215 -10.75 -5.64 5.46
C LEU A 215 -11.08 -7.12 5.80
N GLY A 216 -10.09 -7.87 6.28
CA GLY A 216 -10.20 -9.28 6.61
C GLY A 216 -10.14 -10.24 5.42
N ALA A 217 -10.13 -9.72 4.18
CA ALA A 217 -9.95 -10.51 2.97
C ALA A 217 -8.49 -10.66 2.60
N THR A 218 -8.14 -11.81 2.00
CA THR A 218 -6.82 -12.07 1.43
C THR A 218 -6.96 -12.26 -0.08
N ASN A 219 -6.29 -11.42 -0.87
CA ASN A 219 -6.34 -11.46 -2.34
C ASN A 219 -4.92 -11.47 -2.92
N ILE A 220 -4.76 -12.07 -4.09
CA ILE A 220 -3.50 -12.05 -4.85
C ILE A 220 -3.61 -10.94 -5.90
N HIS A 221 -2.64 -10.04 -5.91
CA HIS A 221 -2.60 -8.94 -6.88
C HIS A 221 -1.28 -8.92 -7.64
N THR A 222 -1.35 -8.45 -8.90
CA THR A 222 -0.15 -8.14 -9.68
C THR A 222 0.41 -6.80 -9.24
N ILE A 223 1.73 -6.78 -9.01
CA ILE A 223 2.46 -5.61 -8.52
C ILE A 223 3.50 -5.20 -9.55
N PHE A 224 3.62 -3.88 -9.75
CA PHE A 224 4.69 -3.27 -10.52
C PHE A 224 5.54 -2.40 -9.58
N GLN A 225 6.85 -2.44 -9.76
CA GLN A 225 7.80 -1.71 -8.93
C GLN A 225 8.74 -0.90 -9.82
N ALA A 226 9.08 0.31 -9.40
CA ALA A 226 10.13 1.11 -10.00
C ALA A 226 11.04 1.63 -8.89
N LYS A 227 12.36 1.54 -9.08
CA LYS A 227 13.36 2.03 -8.11
C LYS A 227 14.38 2.93 -8.80
N LEU A 228 14.82 3.95 -8.08
CA LEU A 228 15.91 4.83 -8.49
C LEU A 228 16.80 5.10 -7.28
N GLY A 229 18.11 5.01 -7.44
CA GLY A 229 18.99 5.30 -6.32
C GLY A 229 20.46 5.20 -6.62
N LEU A 230 21.23 5.05 -5.56
CA LEU A 230 22.68 5.16 -5.56
C LEU A 230 23.28 4.04 -4.71
N GLY A 231 24.25 3.33 -5.27
CA GLY A 231 25.15 2.42 -4.56
C GLY A 231 26.48 3.08 -4.25
N PHE A 232 27.11 2.65 -3.18
CA PHE A 232 28.46 3.00 -2.76
C PHE A 232 29.24 1.72 -2.48
N SER A 233 30.29 1.47 -3.25
CA SER A 233 31.17 0.31 -3.05
C SER A 233 32.03 0.51 -1.80
N ILE A 234 31.74 -0.25 -0.74
CA ILE A 234 32.52 -0.25 0.51
C ILE A 234 33.75 -1.15 0.35
N SER A 235 33.57 -2.27 -0.34
CA SER A 235 34.61 -3.24 -0.69
C SER A 235 34.28 -3.84 -2.06
N PRO A 236 35.23 -4.52 -2.72
CA PRO A 236 34.98 -5.22 -3.98
C PRO A 236 33.73 -6.10 -3.99
N LYS A 237 33.36 -6.68 -2.84
CA LYS A 237 32.22 -7.59 -2.69
C LYS A 237 31.05 -7.01 -1.88
N THR A 238 31.13 -5.77 -1.41
CA THR A 238 30.10 -5.18 -0.54
C THR A 238 29.70 -3.80 -1.00
N ILE A 239 28.41 -3.64 -1.30
CA ILE A 239 27.83 -2.38 -1.76
C ILE A 239 26.75 -1.95 -0.77
N LEU A 240 26.87 -0.74 -0.23
CA LEU A 240 25.79 -0.06 0.47
C LEU A 240 24.98 0.69 -0.57
N PHE A 241 23.65 0.64 -0.49
CA PHE A 241 22.82 1.40 -1.43
C PHE A 241 21.66 2.06 -0.73
N ALA A 242 21.14 3.10 -1.36
CA ALA A 242 19.93 3.79 -0.99
C ALA A 242 19.09 4.07 -2.24
N ASN A 243 17.83 3.61 -2.24
CA ASN A 243 16.91 3.82 -3.35
C ASN A 243 15.62 4.47 -2.87
N GLY A 244 15.04 5.33 -3.71
CA GLY A 244 13.62 5.64 -3.66
C GLY A 244 12.86 4.70 -4.59
N TYR A 245 11.67 4.29 -4.21
CA TYR A 245 10.86 3.41 -5.03
C TYR A 245 9.37 3.73 -4.97
N TYR A 246 8.66 3.25 -5.98
CA TYR A 246 7.20 3.31 -6.08
C TYR A 246 6.67 1.93 -6.45
N VAL A 247 5.60 1.53 -5.79
CA VAL A 247 4.91 0.26 -5.98
C VAL A 247 3.48 0.55 -6.38
N LYS A 248 3.06 -0.07 -7.49
CA LYS A 248 1.72 0.01 -8.03
C LYS A 248 1.04 -1.36 -8.01
N THR A 249 -0.19 -1.39 -7.52
CA THR A 249 -1.03 -2.59 -7.55
C THR A 249 -2.01 -2.48 -8.73
N LYS A 250 -2.06 -3.50 -9.60
CA LYS A 250 -2.88 -3.44 -10.81
C LYS A 250 -4.38 -3.55 -10.52
N ASP A 251 -4.73 -4.52 -9.67
CA ASP A 251 -6.11 -4.86 -9.35
C ASP A 251 -6.48 -4.21 -8.02
N ASP A 252 -7.63 -3.52 -8.00
CA ASP A 252 -8.10 -2.71 -6.87
C ASP A 252 -9.30 -3.34 -6.15
N ALA A 253 -9.80 -4.48 -6.64
CA ALA A 253 -10.97 -5.15 -6.10
C ALA A 253 -10.61 -6.18 -5.04
N PHE A 254 -11.19 -6.03 -3.84
CA PHE A 254 -11.13 -6.97 -2.74
C PHE A 254 -12.48 -7.65 -2.58
N THR A 255 -12.48 -8.98 -2.61
CA THR A 255 -13.66 -9.84 -2.45
C THR A 255 -13.55 -10.68 -1.19
N ASN A 256 -14.63 -11.38 -0.79
CA ASN A 256 -14.67 -12.24 0.41
C ASN A 256 -14.31 -11.50 1.70
N LEU A 257 -14.87 -10.30 1.85
CA LEU A 257 -14.65 -9.41 2.99
C LEU A 257 -15.33 -9.94 4.25
N THR A 258 -14.73 -9.64 5.42
CA THR A 258 -15.35 -9.97 6.70
C THR A 258 -16.41 -8.93 7.06
N VAL A 259 -17.68 -9.34 6.99
CA VAL A 259 -18.84 -8.48 7.26
C VAL A 259 -19.56 -8.92 8.53
N GLN A 260 -19.89 -7.97 9.40
CA GLN A 260 -20.70 -8.17 10.59
C GLN A 260 -22.13 -7.71 10.34
N TYR A 261 -23.09 -8.54 10.77
CA TYR A 261 -24.52 -8.26 10.68
C TYR A 261 -25.09 -7.98 12.08
N PRO A 262 -24.88 -6.77 12.65
CA PRO A 262 -25.40 -6.43 13.97
C PRO A 262 -26.93 -6.27 13.98
N VAL A 263 -27.53 -6.07 12.80
CA VAL A 263 -28.97 -5.92 12.59
C VAL A 263 -29.38 -6.77 11.39
N LYS A 264 -30.63 -7.22 11.36
CA LYS A 264 -31.21 -7.91 10.21
C LYS A 264 -31.55 -6.89 9.13
N LEU A 265 -31.16 -7.13 7.88
CA LEU A 265 -31.45 -6.20 6.79
C LEU A 265 -32.96 -6.22 6.46
N THR A 266 -33.57 -5.04 6.44
CA THR A 266 -35.00 -4.79 6.19
C THR A 266 -35.43 -5.05 4.75
N SER A 267 -34.52 -4.87 3.80
CA SER A 267 -34.76 -5.07 2.37
C SER A 267 -33.83 -6.15 1.80
N PRO A 268 -34.28 -6.94 0.81
CA PRO A 268 -33.41 -7.85 0.09
C PRO A 268 -32.25 -7.09 -0.60
N PRO A 269 -31.04 -7.68 -0.65
CA PRO A 269 -30.72 -9.01 -0.15
C PRO A 269 -30.47 -9.03 1.37
N THR A 270 -30.91 -10.10 2.04
CA THR A 270 -30.75 -10.29 3.50
C THR A 270 -29.31 -10.61 3.91
N HIS A 271 -28.45 -10.91 2.93
CA HIS A 271 -27.01 -11.03 3.04
C HIS A 271 -26.38 -10.29 1.87
N ILE A 272 -25.33 -9.52 2.11
CA ILE A 272 -24.56 -8.83 1.07
C ILE A 272 -23.18 -9.45 0.96
N ASP A 273 -22.72 -9.64 -0.28
CA ASP A 273 -21.35 -10.01 -0.59
C ASP A 273 -20.66 -8.79 -1.22
N PRO A 274 -20.15 -7.85 -0.40
CA PRO A 274 -19.57 -6.63 -0.91
C PRO A 274 -18.22 -6.88 -1.60
N VAL A 275 -17.95 -6.06 -2.61
CA VAL A 275 -16.66 -5.89 -3.27
C VAL A 275 -16.16 -4.49 -2.91
N VAL A 276 -14.93 -4.41 -2.40
CA VAL A 276 -14.27 -3.13 -2.09
C VAL A 276 -13.33 -2.78 -3.21
N TYR A 277 -13.43 -1.55 -3.71
CA TYR A 277 -12.47 -0.97 -4.64
C TYR A 277 -11.54 -0.02 -3.88
N PHE A 278 -10.24 -0.31 -3.96
CA PHE A 278 -9.19 0.35 -3.18
C PHE A 278 -7.84 0.24 -3.89
N HIS A 279 -7.29 1.35 -4.37
CA HIS A 279 -5.92 1.39 -4.89
C HIS A 279 -4.93 1.42 -3.73
N SER A 280 -4.11 0.38 -3.62
CA SER A 280 -3.13 0.19 -2.55
C SER A 280 -1.71 0.55 -2.96
N ASP A 281 -1.56 1.61 -3.77
CA ASP A 281 -0.24 2.08 -4.21
C ASP A 281 0.53 2.71 -3.03
N TYR A 282 1.86 2.63 -3.08
CA TYR A 282 2.73 3.25 -2.08
C TYR A 282 4.10 3.60 -2.64
N CYS A 283 4.76 4.56 -2.01
CA CYS A 283 6.14 4.91 -2.30
C CYS A 283 6.99 4.74 -1.05
N GLY A 284 8.31 4.61 -1.22
CA GLY A 284 9.20 4.43 -0.10
C GLY A 284 10.65 4.76 -0.41
N GLY A 285 11.44 4.75 0.64
CA GLY A 285 12.90 4.72 0.57
C GLY A 285 13.41 3.41 1.16
N GLU A 286 14.45 2.86 0.57
CA GLU A 286 15.17 1.69 1.09
C GLU A 286 16.65 2.03 1.27
N VAL A 287 17.24 1.47 2.31
CA VAL A 287 18.69 1.42 2.50
C VAL A 287 19.07 -0.03 2.74
N GLY A 288 20.10 -0.51 2.04
CA GLY A 288 20.45 -1.92 2.10
C GLY A 288 21.91 -2.19 1.82
N LEU A 289 22.30 -3.44 2.12
CA LEU A 289 23.60 -3.99 1.78
C LEU A 289 23.42 -5.07 0.73
N ARG A 290 24.33 -5.09 -0.24
CA ARG A 290 24.46 -6.10 -1.29
C ARG A 290 25.83 -6.77 -1.17
N PHE A 291 25.85 -8.08 -1.18
CA PHE A 291 27.04 -8.92 -1.07
C PHE A 291 27.20 -9.76 -2.33
N ILE A 292 28.26 -9.51 -3.10
CA ILE A 292 28.64 -10.35 -4.24
C ILE A 292 29.29 -11.63 -3.70
N LEU A 293 28.84 -12.79 -4.18
CA LEU A 293 29.27 -14.12 -3.74
C LEU A 293 30.54 -14.54 -4.48
#